data_AF-A0A6I5C722-F1
#
_entry.id   AF-A0A6I5C722-F1
#
_cell.length_a   1.000
_cell.length_b   1.000
_cell.length_c   1.000
_cell.angle_alpha   90.00
_cell.angle_beta   90.00
_cell.angle_gamma   90.00
#
_symmetry.space_group_name_H-M   'P 1'
#
loop_
_entity.id
_entity.type
_entity.pdbx_description
1 polymer ?
#
loop_
_entity_poly.entity_id
_entity_poly.type
_entity_poly.pdbx_seq_one_letter_code
_entity_poly.pdbx_strand_id
1 'polypeptide(L)' 'GPPPYPLEYILRDATGPDGAFHGNVGKETSVIVDHPFVTARSTPDSELGGQKLVEVLEDGLRRYGW' A
#
# COMPACT_ATOMS: atom_id res chain seq x y z
N GLY A 1 -4.90 27.58 0.03
CA GLY A 1 -4.20 26.62 0.92
C GLY A 1 -3.19 25.85 0.10
N PRO A 2 -2.16 25.23 0.71
CA PRO A 2 -1.27 24.31 0.00
C PRO A 2 -2.12 23.26 -0.75
N PRO A 3 -1.67 22.75 -1.91
CA PRO A 3 -2.45 21.82 -2.70
C PRO A 3 -2.89 20.64 -1.82
N PRO A 4 -4.17 20.20 -1.89
CA PRO A 4 -4.76 19.31 -0.91
C PRO A 4 -4.15 17.89 -0.84
N TYR A 5 -3.21 17.55 -1.74
CA TYR A 5 -2.64 16.20 -1.81
C TYR A 5 -1.13 16.19 -2.10
N PRO A 6 -0.27 16.88 -1.29
CA PRO A 6 1.17 16.91 -1.56
C PRO A 6 1.77 15.50 -1.58
N LEU A 7 1.30 14.65 -0.66
CA LEU A 7 1.74 13.26 -0.53
C LEU A 7 1.36 12.42 -1.75
N GLU A 8 0.15 12.59 -2.29
CA GLU A 8 -0.27 11.85 -3.49
C GLU A 8 0.58 12.20 -4.70
N TYR A 9 0.87 13.49 -4.92
CA TYR A 9 1.74 13.92 -6.01
C TYR A 9 3.16 13.36 -5.87
N ILE A 10 3.72 13.42 -4.65
CA ILE A 10 5.05 12.86 -4.35
C ILE A 10 5.06 11.35 -4.59
N LEU A 11 4.04 10.62 -4.14
CA LEU A 11 4.00 9.16 -4.29
C LEU A 11 3.78 8.71 -5.73
N ARG A 12 2.96 9.43 -6.51
CA ARG A 12 2.80 9.18 -7.95
C ARG A 12 4.10 9.41 -8.74
N ASP A 13 4.88 10.41 -8.33
CA ASP A 13 6.20 10.68 -8.93
C ASP A 13 7.27 9.66 -8.48
N ALA A 14 7.17 9.17 -7.25
CA ALA A 14 8.12 8.21 -6.68
C ALA A 14 7.94 6.78 -7.18
N THR A 15 6.80 6.44 -7.78
CA THR A 15 6.58 5.11 -8.37
C THR A 15 7.26 4.99 -9.74
N GLY A 16 7.87 3.83 -10.00
CA GLY A 16 8.49 3.54 -11.30
C GLY A 16 7.49 3.45 -12.46
N PRO A 17 7.95 3.27 -13.71
CA PRO A 17 7.09 3.28 -14.90
C PRO A 17 5.92 2.30 -14.87
N ASP A 18 6.09 1.16 -14.20
CA ASP A 18 5.08 0.11 -14.04
C ASP A 18 4.41 0.12 -12.66
N GLY A 19 4.71 1.11 -11.82
CA GLY A 19 4.15 1.28 -10.49
C GLY A 19 3.01 2.30 -10.45
N ALA A 20 2.23 2.29 -9.37
CA ALA A 20 1.18 3.27 -9.16
C ALA A 20 0.94 3.55 -7.67
N PHE A 21 0.53 4.79 -7.37
CA PHE A 21 -0.04 5.12 -6.08
C PHE A 21 -1.51 4.66 -6.03
N HIS A 22 -1.84 3.86 -5.02
CA HIS A 22 -3.22 3.41 -4.76
C HIS A 22 -3.80 4.13 -3.55
N GLY A 23 -4.73 5.06 -3.81
CA GLY A 23 -5.56 5.64 -2.76
C GLY A 23 -6.57 4.64 -2.20
N ASN A 24 -7.07 4.89 -1.00
CA ASN A 24 -8.02 4.01 -0.31
C ASN A 24 -9.44 4.61 -0.17
N VAL A 25 -9.79 5.59 -1.01
CA VAL A 25 -11.13 6.18 -1.00
C VAL A 25 -12.17 5.07 -1.25
N GLY A 26 -13.07 4.85 -0.28
CA GLY A 26 -14.07 3.80 -0.34
C GLY A 26 -13.59 2.39 0.05
N LYS A 27 -12.36 2.24 0.57
CA LYS A 27 -11.82 0.96 1.08
C LYS A 27 -11.63 0.99 2.59
N GLU A 28 -11.94 -0.13 3.26
CA GLU A 28 -11.78 -0.29 4.71
C GLU A 28 -10.31 -0.35 5.13
N THR A 29 -9.44 -0.90 4.29
CA THR A 29 -7.99 -0.96 4.50
C THR A 29 -7.23 -0.41 3.30
N SER A 30 -5.97 -0.03 3.54
CA SER A 30 -5.01 0.35 2.51
C SER A 30 -3.89 -0.67 2.28
N VAL A 31 -3.95 -1.83 2.96
CA VAL A 31 -2.90 -2.84 2.85
C VAL A 31 -2.92 -3.47 1.46
N ILE A 32 -1.81 -3.35 0.74
CA ILE A 32 -1.60 -3.98 -0.55
C ILE A 32 -0.36 -4.88 -0.46
N VAL A 33 -0.50 -6.07 -1.02
CA VAL A 33 0.63 -6.91 -1.38
C VAL A 33 0.72 -6.94 -2.90
N ASP A 34 1.90 -6.57 -3.39
CA ASP A 34 2.32 -6.74 -4.77
C ASP A 34 3.79 -7.14 -4.74
N HIS A 35 4.03 -8.45 -4.54
CA HIS A 35 5.34 -8.96 -4.16
C HIS A 35 6.45 -8.44 -5.10
N PRO A 36 7.56 -7.89 -4.57
CA PRO A 36 8.00 -7.99 -3.16
C PRO A 36 7.54 -6.83 -2.26
N PHE A 37 6.63 -5.99 -2.72
CA PHE A 37 6.16 -4.81 -1.98
C PHE A 37 4.98 -5.15 -1.07
N VAL A 38 5.07 -4.70 0.18
CA VAL A 38 3.98 -4.71 1.17
C VAL A 38 3.83 -3.28 1.68
N THR A 39 2.67 -2.66 1.42
CA THR A 39 2.43 -1.25 1.76
C THR A 39 1.22 -1.10 2.66
N ALA A 40 1.29 -0.15 3.59
CA ALA A 40 0.20 0.24 4.47
C ALA A 40 0.25 1.77 4.68
N ARG A 41 -0.91 2.44 4.74
CA ARG A 41 -0.99 3.91 4.78
C ARG A 41 -0.91 4.48 6.19
N SER A 42 -1.52 3.82 7.17
CA SER A 42 -1.79 4.43 8.48
C SER A 42 -1.70 3.45 9.64
N THR A 43 -1.57 3.96 10.87
CA THR A 43 -1.49 3.14 12.09
C THR A 43 -2.58 2.06 12.20
N PRO A 44 -3.86 2.29 11.84
CA PRO A 44 -4.89 1.25 11.85
C PRO A 44 -4.60 0.04 10.95
N ASP A 45 -3.77 0.21 9.91
CA ASP A 45 -3.40 -0.87 9.00
C ASP A 45 -2.23 -1.73 9.55
N SER A 46 -1.64 -1.37 10.69
CA SER A 46 -0.39 -2.00 11.19
C SER A 46 -0.54 -3.50 11.44
N GLU A 47 -1.65 -3.92 12.03
CA GLU A 47 -1.87 -5.33 12.36
C GLU A 47 -2.07 -6.18 11.10
N LEU A 48 -2.97 -5.75 10.20
CA LEU A 48 -3.19 -6.43 8.93
C LEU A 48 -1.92 -6.41 8.06
N GLY A 49 -1.20 -5.30 8.02
CA GLY A 49 0.06 -5.17 7.28
C GLY A 49 1.12 -6.15 7.79
N GLY A 50 1.25 -6.30 9.11
CA GLY A 50 2.13 -7.29 9.73
C GLY A 50 1.72 -8.73 9.39
N GLN A 51 0.43 -9.05 9.47
CA GLN A 51 -0.09 -10.36 9.08
C GLN A 51 0.23 -10.68 7.61
N LYS A 52 0.02 -9.72 6.69
CA LYS A 52 0.31 -9.92 5.27
C LYS A 52 1.80 -10.03 4.97
N LEU A 53 2.66 -9.36 5.73
CA LEU A 53 4.10 -9.57 5.63
C LEU A 53 4.49 -11.01 6.02
N VAL A 54 3.91 -11.55 7.10
CA VAL A 54 4.14 -12.96 7.50
C VAL A 54 3.68 -13.91 6.40
N GLU A 55 2.45 -13.74 5.88
CA GLU A 55 1.93 -14.58 4.78
C GLU A 55 2.80 -14.51 3.51
N VAL A 56 3.43 -13.36 3.21
CA VAL A 56 4.39 -13.25 2.10
C VAL A 56 5.64 -14.10 2.35
N LEU A 57 6.19 -14.04 3.56
CA LEU A 57 7.45 -14.70 3.92
C LEU A 57 7.30 -16.21 4.14
N GLU A 58 6.20 -16.64 4.74
CA GLU A 58 5.99 -18.02 5.20
C GLU A 58 5.11 -18.81 4.22
N ASP A 59 4.06 -18.19 3.68
CA ASP A 59 3.05 -18.87 2.85
C ASP A 59 3.19 -18.58 1.35
N GLY A 60 4.14 -17.71 0.98
CA GLY A 60 4.41 -17.35 -0.41
C GLY A 60 3.34 -16.46 -1.05
N LEU A 61 2.56 -15.71 -0.25
CA LEU A 61 1.57 -14.76 -0.74
C LEU A 61 2.21 -13.77 -1.73
N ARG A 62 1.57 -13.55 -2.89
CA ARG A 62 2.07 -12.64 -3.93
C ARG A 62 1.20 -11.41 -4.16
N ARG A 63 -0.09 -11.47 -3.86
CA ARG A 63 -1.04 -10.39 -4.15
C ARG A 63 -2.20 -10.34 -3.16
N TYR A 64 -2.57 -9.14 -2.70
CA TYR A 64 -3.68 -8.87 -1.78
C TYR A 64 -4.11 -7.39 -1.86
N GLY A 65 -5.37 -7.07 -1.52
CA GLY A 65 -5.82 -5.68 -1.28
C GLY A 65 -6.22 -4.86 -2.51
N TRP A 66 -6.24 -5.48 -3.70
CA TRP A 66 -6.67 -4.88 -4.96
C TRP A 66 -8.19 -4.77 -5.07
#